data_AF-E3GF52-F1
#
_entry.id   AF-E3GF52-F1
#
_cell.length_a   1.000
_cell.length_b   1.000
_cell.length_c   1.000
_cell.angle_alpha   90.00
_cell.angle_beta   90.00
_cell.angle_gamma   90.00
#
_symmetry.space_group_name_H-M   'P 1'
#
loop_
_entity.id
_entity.type
_entity.pdbx_description
1 polymer ?
#
loop_
_entity_poly.entity_id
_entity_poly.type
_entity_poly.pdbx_seq_one_letter_code
_entity_poly.pdbx_strand_id
1 'polypeptide(L)'
;MNPTEIKAELERLNQARLDILKYQVPESVKSETSYVDADSIHGNHRRAAIDIFEEYQRITDRMDTLRQELKDCVDRFESLAEKVLFLVNVYGMTQKEVAEYLGYSYGYIRRVFMNAENR
;
A
#
# COMPACT_ATOMS: atom_id res chain seq x y z
N MET A 1 8.94 -10.32 9.90
CA MET A 1 8.68 -10.64 8.47
C MET A 1 9.92 -10.23 7.67
N ASN A 2 10.31 -10.99 6.65
CA ASN A 2 11.42 -10.60 5.77
C ASN A 2 11.02 -9.34 4.96
N PRO A 3 11.91 -8.37 4.72
CA PRO A 3 11.65 -7.19 3.89
C PRO A 3 10.95 -7.48 2.55
N THR A 4 11.30 -8.56 1.86
CA THR A 4 10.65 -8.94 0.59
C THR A 4 9.21 -9.42 0.80
N GLU A 5 8.93 -10.10 1.92
CA GLU A 5 7.57 -10.51 2.30
C GLU A 5 6.71 -9.29 2.69
N ILE A 6 7.30 -8.28 3.35
CA ILE A 6 6.62 -7.02 3.66
C ILE A 6 6.16 -6.34 2.37
N LYS A 7 7.03 -6.28 1.35
CA LYS A 7 6.67 -5.70 0.05
C LYS A 7 5.52 -6.46 -0.61
N ALA A 8 5.62 -7.78 -0.68
CA ALA A 8 4.59 -8.62 -1.29
C ALA A 8 3.23 -8.48 -0.57
N GLU A 9 3.22 -8.45 0.77
CA GLU A 9 1.98 -8.27 1.51
C GLU A 9 1.41 -6.85 1.37
N LEU A 10 2.25 -5.81 1.32
CA LEU A 10 1.80 -4.45 1.03
C LEU A 10 1.14 -4.35 -0.36
N GLU A 11 1.70 -5.00 -1.37
CA GLU A 11 1.10 -5.06 -2.72
C GLU A 11 -0.24 -5.80 -2.69
N ARG A 12 -0.32 -6.95 -2.00
CA ARG A 12 -1.55 -7.72 -1.83
C ARG A 12 -2.65 -6.93 -1.14
N LEU A 13 -2.31 -6.26 -0.03
CA LEU A 13 -3.24 -5.42 0.72
C LEU A 13 -3.67 -4.19 -0.08
N ASN A 14 -2.77 -3.59 -0.86
CA ASN A 14 -3.14 -2.48 -1.74
C ASN A 14 -4.14 -2.94 -2.81
N GLN A 15 -3.96 -4.13 -3.40
CA GLN A 15 -4.90 -4.69 -4.36
C GLN A 15 -6.26 -4.95 -3.71
N ALA A 16 -6.29 -5.59 -2.54
CA ALA A 16 -7.53 -5.82 -1.78
C ALA A 16 -8.25 -4.51 -1.44
N ARG A 17 -7.50 -3.49 -0.98
CA ARG A 17 -8.02 -2.14 -0.71
C ARG A 17 -8.65 -1.49 -1.95
N LEU A 18 -8.01 -1.63 -3.11
CA LEU A 18 -8.55 -1.13 -4.38
C LEU A 18 -9.81 -1.88 -4.80
N ASP A 19 -9.86 -3.19 -4.58
CA ASP A 19 -11.03 -3.99 -4.92
C ASP A 19 -12.24 -3.63 -4.05
N ILE A 20 -12.05 -3.38 -2.76
CA ILE A 20 -13.08 -2.82 -1.86
C ILE A 20 -13.61 -1.49 -2.40
N LEU A 21 -12.73 -0.60 -2.89
CA LEU A 21 -13.13 0.68 -3.47
C LEU A 21 -13.85 0.53 -4.81
N LYS A 22 -13.49 -0.46 -5.64
CA LYS A 22 -14.19 -0.72 -6.91
C LYS A 22 -15.64 -1.13 -6.68
N TYR A 23 -15.95 -1.87 -5.61
CA TYR A 23 -17.33 -2.17 -5.22
C TYR A 23 -18.14 -0.94 -4.80
N GLN A 24 -17.50 0.22 -4.59
CA GLN A 24 -18.17 1.50 -4.32
C GLN A 24 -18.40 2.34 -5.59
N VAL A 25 -17.81 1.98 -6.73
CA VAL A 25 -18.20 2.59 -8.01
C VAL A 25 -19.49 1.89 -8.42
N PRO A 26 -20.63 2.59 -8.52
CA PRO A 26 -21.81 1.97 -9.06
C PRO A 26 -21.47 1.58 -10.50
N GLU A 27 -21.27 0.28 -10.72
CA GLU A 27 -21.49 -0.33 -12.01
C GLU A 27 -22.91 0.10 -12.35
N SER A 28 -23.04 1.06 -13.28
CA SER A 28 -24.29 1.67 -13.76
C SER A 28 -25.52 0.84 -13.38
N VAL A 29 -26.57 1.41 -12.77
CA VAL A 29 -27.65 2.03 -13.56
C VAL A 29 -27.78 1.37 -14.95
N LYS A 30 -27.82 0.02 -14.98
CA LYS A 30 -28.30 -0.77 -16.11
C LYS A 30 -29.78 -0.88 -15.84
N SER A 31 -30.44 0.21 -16.19
CA SER A 31 -31.87 0.34 -16.28
C SER A 31 -32.38 -0.66 -17.31
N GLU A 32 -32.73 -1.87 -16.91
CA GLU A 32 -33.74 -2.66 -17.61
C GLU A 32 -34.65 -3.30 -16.57
N THR A 33 -35.66 -2.50 -16.19
CA THR A 33 -37.01 -2.91 -15.75
C THR A 33 -37.14 -4.18 -14.91
N SER A 34 -37.44 -4.01 -13.62
CA SER A 34 -38.43 -4.88 -12.97
C SER A 34 -39.12 -4.13 -11.83
N TYR A 35 -40.43 -3.92 -11.99
CA TYR A 35 -41.33 -3.43 -10.97
C TYR A 35 -41.54 -4.54 -9.93
N VAL A 36 -40.73 -4.58 -8.88
CA VAL A 36 -41.02 -5.41 -7.70
C VAL A 36 -40.47 -4.70 -6.44
N ASP A 37 -41.41 -4.27 -5.61
CA ASP A 37 -41.28 -3.99 -4.16
C ASP A 37 -40.45 -2.79 -3.69
N ALA A 38 -41.11 -1.63 -3.62
CA ALA A 38 -40.61 -0.41 -2.97
C ALA A 38 -40.48 -0.53 -1.42
N ASP A 39 -40.92 -1.63 -0.81
CA ASP A 39 -40.90 -1.83 0.65
C ASP A 39 -39.73 -2.69 1.17
N SER A 40 -38.85 -3.21 0.30
CA SER A 40 -37.81 -4.18 0.69
C SER A 40 -36.39 -3.60 0.89
N ILE A 41 -36.18 -2.28 0.69
CA ILE A 41 -34.82 -1.72 0.63
C ILE A 41 -34.58 -0.63 1.69
N HIS A 42 -34.80 -0.86 2.98
CA HIS A 42 -34.45 0.18 4.00
C HIS A 42 -33.70 -0.32 5.26
N GLY A 43 -33.14 -1.54 5.25
CA GLY A 43 -32.34 -2.05 6.38
C GLY A 43 -30.95 -2.60 6.03
N ASN A 44 -30.75 -3.08 4.80
CA ASN A 44 -29.60 -3.93 4.47
C ASN A 44 -28.39 -3.16 3.89
N HIS A 45 -28.62 -2.04 3.21
CA HIS A 45 -27.55 -1.26 2.57
C HIS A 45 -26.66 -0.50 3.57
N ARG A 46 -27.22 -0.06 4.71
CA ARG A 46 -26.44 0.65 5.73
C ARG A 46 -25.46 -0.28 6.47
N ARG A 47 -25.86 -1.53 6.74
CA ARG A 47 -24.96 -2.53 7.36
C ARG A 47 -23.84 -2.89 6.40
N ALA A 48 -24.17 -3.17 5.13
CA ALA A 48 -23.17 -3.43 4.09
C ALA A 48 -22.15 -2.30 3.92
N ALA A 49 -22.58 -1.02 3.98
CA ALA A 49 -21.68 0.11 3.88
C ALA A 49 -20.73 0.26 5.09
N ILE A 50 -21.23 -0.04 6.31
CA ILE A 50 -20.41 -0.03 7.53
C ILE A 50 -19.37 -1.17 7.46
N ASP A 51 -19.79 -2.38 7.07
CA ASP A 51 -18.91 -3.54 6.96
C ASP A 51 -17.75 -3.29 5.98
N ILE A 52 -18.06 -2.68 4.81
CA ILE A 52 -17.08 -2.28 3.80
C ILE A 52 -16.07 -1.25 4.35
N PHE A 53 -16.55 -0.26 5.11
CA PHE A 53 -15.69 0.75 5.72
C PHE A 53 -14.77 0.14 6.78
N GLU A 54 -15.29 -0.73 7.63
CA GLU A 54 -14.51 -1.44 8.65
C GLU A 54 -13.41 -2.32 8.02
N GLU A 55 -13.73 -3.01 6.92
CA GLU A 55 -12.75 -3.81 6.18
C GLU A 55 -11.66 -2.93 5.55
N TYR A 56 -12.05 -1.82 4.91
CA TYR A 56 -11.12 -0.84 4.36
C TYR A 56 -10.16 -0.29 5.43
N GLN A 57 -10.71 0.06 6.58
CA GLN A 57 -9.93 0.59 7.70
C GLN A 57 -8.95 -0.46 8.21
N ARG A 58 -9.40 -1.71 8.43
CA ARG A 58 -8.55 -2.81 8.89
C ARG A 58 -7.38 -3.08 7.93
N ILE A 59 -7.63 -3.05 6.62
CA ILE A 59 -6.56 -3.19 5.62
C ILE A 59 -5.58 -2.02 5.71
N THR A 60 -6.07 -0.79 5.82
CA THR A 60 -5.24 0.41 5.92
C THR A 60 -4.36 0.38 7.17
N ASP A 61 -4.92 0.04 8.33
CA ASP A 61 -4.19 -0.09 9.59
C ASP A 61 -3.09 -1.15 9.51
N ARG A 62 -3.38 -2.28 8.83
CA ARG A 62 -2.38 -3.32 8.60
C ARG A 62 -1.26 -2.84 7.68
N MET A 63 -1.59 -2.10 6.62
CA MET A 63 -0.59 -1.50 5.73
C MET A 63 0.31 -0.52 6.50
N ASP A 64 -0.26 0.31 7.37
CA ASP A 64 0.51 1.26 8.18
C ASP A 64 1.43 0.57 9.18
N THR A 65 0.96 -0.53 9.79
CA THR A 65 1.80 -1.37 10.64
C THR A 65 3.01 -1.92 9.87
N LEU A 66 2.78 -2.46 8.66
CA LEU A 66 3.85 -2.99 7.81
C LEU A 66 4.83 -1.90 7.34
N ARG A 67 4.33 -0.69 7.04
CA ARG A 67 5.19 0.46 6.71
C ARG A 67 6.05 0.87 7.89
N GLN A 68 5.51 0.83 9.11
CA GLN A 68 6.26 1.09 10.33
C GLN A 68 7.33 0.01 10.58
N GLU A 69 6.99 -1.27 10.41
CA GLU A 69 7.96 -2.38 10.51
C GLU A 69 9.13 -2.20 9.51
N LEU A 70 8.84 -1.78 8.27
CA LEU A 70 9.87 -1.45 7.28
C LEU A 70 10.73 -0.27 7.75
N LYS A 71 10.11 0.80 8.24
CA LYS A 71 10.80 1.99 8.73
C LYS A 71 11.75 1.64 9.87
N ASP A 72 11.29 0.86 10.84
CA ASP A 72 12.10 0.39 11.97
C ASP A 72 13.25 -0.50 11.50
N CYS A 73 13.07 -1.26 10.42
CA CYS A 73 14.17 -2.00 9.80
C CYS A 73 15.21 -1.08 9.17
N VAL A 74 14.77 -0.05 8.45
CA VAL A 74 15.66 0.91 7.79
C VAL A 74 16.41 1.75 8.82
N ASP A 75 15.76 2.13 9.92
CA ASP A 75 16.36 2.97 10.95
C ASP A 75 17.42 2.28 11.80
N ARG A 76 17.49 0.94 11.75
CA ARG A 76 18.59 0.17 12.36
C ARG A 76 19.93 0.37 11.66
N PHE A 77 19.94 0.83 10.41
CA PHE A 77 21.18 1.14 9.70
C PHE A 77 21.65 2.55 10.07
N GLU A 78 22.92 2.68 10.41
CA GLU A 78 23.50 3.97 10.79
C GLU A 78 23.81 4.83 9.56
N SER A 79 24.34 4.21 8.50
CA SER A 79 24.75 4.95 7.31
C SER A 79 23.63 5.06 6.27
N LEU A 80 23.58 6.20 5.59
CA LEU A 80 22.69 6.38 4.43
C LEU A 80 22.99 5.35 3.33
N ALA A 81 24.26 4.98 3.14
CA ALA A 81 24.66 4.01 2.13
C ALA A 81 24.03 2.63 2.39
N GLU A 82 24.07 2.16 3.64
CA GLU A 82 23.43 0.88 4.02
C GLU A 82 21.92 0.93 3.85
N LYS A 83 21.26 2.03 4.26
CA LYS A 83 19.82 2.22 4.04
C LYS A 83 19.46 2.12 2.56
N VAL A 84 20.23 2.80 1.71
CA VAL A 84 20.01 2.81 0.25
C VAL A 84 20.26 1.41 -0.34
N LEU A 85 21.35 0.74 0.00
CA LEU A 85 21.65 -0.62 -0.48
C LEU A 85 20.57 -1.61 -0.05
N PHE A 86 20.13 -1.56 1.21
CA PHE A 86 19.07 -2.41 1.71
C PHE A 86 17.76 -2.20 0.94
N LEU A 87 17.35 -0.95 0.78
CA LEU A 87 16.09 -0.63 0.09
C LEU A 87 16.11 -1.04 -1.39
N VAL A 88 17.26 -0.90 -2.06
CA VAL A 88 17.39 -1.28 -3.47
C VAL A 88 17.56 -2.78 -3.63
N ASN A 89 18.53 -3.39 -2.95
CA ASN A 89 18.96 -4.76 -3.25
C ASN A 89 18.17 -5.83 -2.49
N VAL A 90 17.65 -5.51 -1.29
CA VAL A 90 16.91 -6.47 -0.45
C VAL A 90 15.41 -6.24 -0.57
N TYR A 91 14.97 -5.00 -0.36
CA TYR A 91 13.55 -4.66 -0.45
C TYR A 91 13.08 -4.53 -1.91
N GLY A 92 13.97 -4.17 -2.84
CA GLY A 92 13.65 -4.13 -4.28
C GLY A 92 12.97 -2.84 -4.73
N MET A 93 13.25 -1.70 -4.08
CA MET A 93 12.87 -0.37 -4.60
C MET A 93 13.86 0.09 -5.69
N THR A 94 13.36 0.82 -6.66
CA THR A 94 14.19 1.61 -7.56
C THR A 94 14.87 2.75 -6.81
N GLN A 95 16.02 3.22 -7.29
CA GLN A 95 16.70 4.38 -6.70
C GLN A 95 15.83 5.65 -6.65
N LYS A 96 14.84 5.77 -7.55
CA LYS A 96 13.87 6.87 -7.54
C LYS A 96 12.89 6.74 -6.38
N GLU A 97 12.31 5.55 -6.19
CA GLU A 97 11.43 5.26 -5.04
C GLU A 97 12.16 5.44 -3.71
N VAL A 98 13.43 5.02 -3.63
CA VAL A 98 14.26 5.25 -2.44
C VAL A 98 14.48 6.74 -2.17
N ALA A 99 14.67 7.55 -3.21
CA ALA A 99 14.83 8.99 -3.06
C ALA A 99 13.57 9.66 -2.52
N GLU A 100 12.40 9.27 -3.03
CA GLU A 100 11.10 9.72 -2.54
C GLU A 100 10.87 9.26 -1.09
N TYR A 101 11.17 8.00 -0.78
CA TYR A 101 11.00 7.42 0.56
C TYR A 101 11.89 8.08 1.62
N LEU A 102 13.16 8.35 1.30
CA LEU A 102 14.13 8.94 2.23
C LEU A 102 14.14 10.48 2.22
N GLY A 103 13.37 11.12 1.33
CA GLY A 103 13.29 12.58 1.24
C GLY A 103 14.52 13.24 0.59
N TYR A 104 15.21 12.54 -0.32
CA TYR A 104 16.37 13.06 -1.04
C TYR A 104 16.10 13.24 -2.53
N SER A 105 16.99 13.96 -3.24
CA SER A 105 16.94 14.01 -4.69
C SER A 105 17.46 12.71 -5.31
N TYR A 106 16.87 12.31 -6.44
CA TYR A 106 17.30 11.12 -7.19
C TYR A 106 18.80 11.13 -7.53
N GLY A 107 19.33 12.28 -7.98
CA GLY A 107 20.75 12.41 -8.31
C GLY A 107 21.69 12.24 -7.11
N TYR A 108 21.23 12.56 -5.90
CA TYR A 108 21.99 12.32 -4.68
C TYR A 108 21.99 10.82 -4.32
N ILE A 109 20.82 10.18 -4.28
CA ILE A 109 20.70 8.74 -4.01
C ILE A 109 21.48 7.90 -5.02
N ARG A 110 21.41 8.25 -6.31
CA ARG A 110 22.18 7.57 -7.36
C ARG A 110 23.69 7.61 -7.08
N ARG A 111 24.23 8.76 -6.66
CA ARG A 111 25.66 8.88 -6.30
C ARG A 111 26.01 8.07 -5.06
N VAL A 112 25.16 8.11 -4.03
CA VAL A 112 25.36 7.31 -2.81
C VAL A 112 25.40 5.82 -3.14
N PHE A 113 24.44 5.34 -3.92
CA PHE A 113 24.37 3.94 -4.35
C PHE A 113 25.60 3.52 -5.16
N MET A 114 25.99 4.29 -6.18
CA MET A 114 27.18 4.00 -6.99
C MET A 114 28.46 3.98 -6.16
N ASN A 115 28.63 4.91 -5.22
CA ASN A 115 29.81 4.92 -4.34
C ASN A 115 29.82 3.75 -3.36
N ALA A 116 28.65 3.26 -2.96
CA ALA A 116 28.52 2.13 -2.05
C ALA A 116 28.76 0.78 -2.75
N GLU A 117 28.37 0.63 -4.02
CA GLU A 117 28.65 -0.58 -4.82
C GLU A 117 30.11 -0.72 -5.24
N ASN A 118 30.84 0.40 -5.39
CA ASN A 118 32.24 0.39 -5.82
C ASN A 118 33.26 0.32 -4.65
N ARG A 119 32.80 0.03 -3.43
CA ARG A 119 33.64 -0.17 -2.25
C ARG A 119 33.79 -1.65 -1.94
#